data_AF-Z4WTF7-F1
#
_entry.id   AF-Z4WTF7-F1
#
_cell.length_a   1.000
_cell.length_b   1.000
_cell.length_c   1.000
_cell.angle_alpha   90.00
_cell.angle_beta   90.00
_cell.angle_gamma   90.00
#
_symmetry.space_group_name_H-M   'P 1'
#
loop_
_entity.id
_entity.type
_entity.pdbx_description
1 polymer ?
#
loop_
_entity_poly.entity_id
_entity_poly.type
_entity_poly.pdbx_seq_one_letter_code
_entity_poly.pdbx_strand_id
1 'polypeptide(L)'
;MRSLKSYRSQTKEGKPFELKASPTEPIYAYIGNGYIKIYRPNSSKMRFLYGGRIPSPYCFGMEQLPSKGDILFITGGEKDVLSLSARYFHAICFNSETAQIPEHIIESLQLRFRHIILLYDSDATGLREAQRQAGRLAAYHVKHIKHSVWQIYGWE
;
A
#
# COMPACT_ATOMS: atom_id res chain seq x y z
N MET A 1 1.05 -3.91 -10.83
CA MET A 1 0.11 -5.03 -10.54
C MET A 1 -0.06 -5.86 -11.81
N ARG A 2 -0.18 -7.19 -11.69
CA ARG A 2 -0.40 -8.09 -12.83
C ARG A 2 -1.59 -9.01 -12.57
N SER A 3 -2.38 -9.31 -13.60
CA SER A 3 -3.34 -10.41 -13.55
C SER A 3 -2.61 -11.74 -13.78
N LEU A 4 -2.94 -12.77 -13.01
CA LEU A 4 -2.34 -14.10 -13.13
C LEU A 4 -3.36 -15.12 -13.59
N LYS A 5 -2.94 -16.05 -14.47
CA LYS A 5 -3.73 -17.25 -14.82
C LYS A 5 -3.69 -18.30 -13.69
N SER A 6 -2.54 -18.46 -13.04
CA SER A 6 -2.38 -19.30 -11.87
C SER A 6 -1.18 -18.87 -11.04
N TYR A 7 -1.13 -19.35 -9.80
CA TYR A 7 -0.01 -19.20 -8.87
C TYR A 7 0.26 -20.53 -8.18
N ARG A 8 1.49 -21.04 -8.25
CA ARG A 8 1.91 -22.28 -7.58
C ARG A 8 2.98 -21.97 -6.55
N SER A 9 2.88 -22.58 -5.37
CA SER A 9 3.87 -22.43 -4.31
C SER A 9 3.76 -23.57 -3.30
N GLN A 10 4.47 -23.46 -2.19
CA GLN A 10 4.41 -24.38 -1.05
C GLN A 10 3.99 -23.64 0.22
N THR A 11 3.29 -24.32 1.13
CA THR A 11 2.99 -23.80 2.47
C THR A 11 4.25 -23.77 3.34
N LYS A 12 4.15 -23.20 4.55
CA LYS A 12 5.27 -23.21 5.51
C LYS A 12 5.70 -24.64 5.89
N GLU A 13 4.78 -25.60 5.81
CA GLU A 13 5.01 -27.03 6.05
C GLU A 13 5.51 -27.78 4.80
N GLY A 14 5.83 -27.07 3.71
CA GLY A 14 6.33 -27.65 2.47
C GLY A 14 5.26 -28.28 1.58
N LYS A 15 3.97 -28.16 1.91
CA LYS A 15 2.89 -28.76 1.11
C LYS A 15 2.66 -27.93 -0.16
N PRO A 16 2.74 -28.52 -1.37
CA PRO A 16 2.48 -27.79 -2.60
C PRO A 16 1.00 -27.39 -2.72
N PHE A 17 0.75 -26.22 -3.29
CA PHE A 17 -0.60 -25.77 -3.64
C PHE A 17 -0.60 -24.96 -4.95
N GLU A 18 -1.78 -24.88 -5.57
CA GLU A 18 -2.03 -24.06 -6.75
C GLU A 18 -3.31 -23.23 -6.58
N LEU A 19 -3.24 -21.97 -6.97
CA LEU A 19 -4.39 -21.09 -7.16
C LEU A 19 -4.58 -20.91 -8.66
N LYS A 20 -5.79 -21.15 -9.19
CA LYS A 20 -6.14 -20.91 -10.59
C LYS A 20 -7.14 -19.78 -10.67
N ALA A 21 -6.91 -18.83 -11.57
CA ALA A 21 -7.87 -17.78 -11.84
C ALA A 21 -9.01 -18.33 -12.68
N SER A 22 -10.21 -17.79 -12.46
CA SER A 22 -11.37 -18.00 -13.31
C SER A 22 -12.00 -16.63 -13.66
N PRO A 23 -12.94 -16.56 -14.61
CA PRO A 23 -13.66 -15.31 -14.87
C PRO A 23 -14.36 -14.72 -13.63
N THR A 24 -14.79 -15.56 -12.69
CA THR A 24 -15.47 -15.14 -11.46
C THR A 24 -14.54 -15.01 -10.25
N GLU A 25 -13.37 -15.66 -10.28
CA GLU A 25 -12.33 -15.56 -9.25
C GLU A 25 -11.00 -15.11 -9.87
N PRO A 26 -10.86 -13.82 -10.21
CA PRO A 26 -9.61 -13.31 -10.75
C PRO A 26 -8.50 -13.34 -9.68
N ILE A 27 -7.27 -13.53 -10.14
CA ILE A 27 -6.07 -13.45 -9.31
C ILE A 27 -5.25 -12.26 -9.78
N TYR A 28 -4.88 -11.41 -8.84
CA TYR A 28 -3.95 -10.33 -9.07
C TYR A 28 -2.71 -10.49 -8.20
N ALA A 29 -1.58 -10.07 -8.73
CA ALA A 29 -0.31 -10.11 -8.04
C ALA A 29 0.39 -8.76 -8.06
N TYR A 30 0.94 -8.42 -6.91
CA TYR A 30 2.04 -7.49 -6.82
C TYR A 30 3.34 -8.26 -6.65
N ILE A 31 4.28 -8.00 -7.54
CA ILE A 31 5.59 -8.65 -7.54
C ILE A 31 6.59 -7.58 -7.12
N GLY A 32 7.24 -7.81 -5.98
CA GLY A 32 8.38 -7.00 -5.54
C GLY A 32 9.66 -7.80 -5.63
N ASN A 33 10.75 -7.21 -5.15
CA ASN A 33 12.05 -7.89 -5.14
C ASN A 33 12.05 -9.10 -4.17
N GLY A 34 11.96 -10.31 -4.72
CA GLY A 34 12.01 -11.57 -3.95
C GLY A 34 10.71 -11.94 -3.23
N TYR A 35 9.60 -11.24 -3.48
CA TYR A 35 8.30 -11.57 -2.91
C TYR A 35 7.13 -11.29 -3.86
N ILE A 36 5.99 -11.88 -3.52
CA ILE A 36 4.72 -11.69 -4.21
C ILE A 36 3.60 -11.51 -3.20
N LYS A 37 2.73 -10.52 -3.40
CA LYS A 37 1.44 -10.37 -2.72
C LYS A 37 0.33 -10.70 -3.70
N ILE A 38 -0.40 -11.77 -3.43
CA ILE A 38 -1.57 -12.21 -4.18
C ILE A 38 -2.82 -11.58 -3.59
N TYR A 39 -3.71 -11.11 -4.46
CA TYR A 39 -5.05 -10.62 -4.13
C TYR A 39 -6.10 -11.34 -4.97
N ARG A 40 -7.09 -11.93 -4.30
CA ARG A 40 -8.24 -12.63 -4.88
C ARG A 40 -9.53 -11.94 -4.43
N PRO A 41 -9.99 -10.86 -5.11
CA PRO A 41 -11.08 -10.00 -4.62
C PRO A 41 -12.36 -10.77 -4.29
N ASN A 42 -12.73 -11.72 -5.14
CA ASN A 42 -13.99 -12.44 -5.05
C ASN A 42 -13.90 -13.72 -4.20
N SER A 43 -12.70 -14.08 -3.74
CA SER A 43 -12.51 -15.28 -2.91
C SER A 43 -12.81 -14.95 -1.44
N SER A 44 -13.60 -15.81 -0.80
CA SER A 44 -13.84 -15.78 0.65
C SER A 44 -12.71 -16.45 1.44
N LYS A 45 -11.90 -17.28 0.79
CA LYS A 45 -10.74 -17.97 1.37
C LYS A 45 -9.45 -17.45 0.76
N MET A 46 -8.40 -17.24 1.55
CA MET A 46 -7.09 -16.80 1.06
C MET A 46 -7.19 -15.57 0.14
N ARG A 47 -8.00 -14.58 0.55
CA ARG A 47 -8.20 -13.33 -0.20
C ARG A 47 -6.88 -12.61 -0.45
N PHE A 48 -5.98 -12.66 0.53
CA PHE A 48 -4.61 -12.18 0.43
C PHE A 48 -3.65 -13.32 0.76
N LEU A 49 -2.58 -13.43 -0.01
CA LEU A 49 -1.50 -14.38 0.26
C LEU A 49 -0.16 -13.76 -0.06
N TYR A 50 0.85 -14.09 0.74
CA TYR A 50 2.22 -13.67 0.51
C TYR A 50 3.09 -14.88 0.19
N GLY A 51 3.98 -14.71 -0.78
CA GLY A 51 5.02 -15.68 -1.11
C GLY A 51 6.39 -15.01 -1.14
N GLY A 52 7.44 -15.79 -0.87
CA GLY A 52 8.81 -15.29 -0.82
C GLY A 52 9.14 -14.52 0.46
N ARG A 53 10.13 -13.62 0.39
CA ARG A 53 10.63 -12.86 1.54
C ARG A 53 10.08 -11.44 1.52
N ILE A 54 8.99 -11.21 2.24
CA ILE A 54 8.42 -9.86 2.37
C ILE A 54 9.46 -8.96 3.06
N PRO A 55 9.74 -7.76 2.51
CA PRO A 55 10.61 -6.80 3.18
C PRO A 55 10.02 -6.39 4.52
N SER A 56 10.90 -6.17 5.50
CA SER A 56 10.54 -5.59 6.78
C SER A 56 11.45 -4.36 7.00
N PRO A 57 10.90 -3.15 6.99
CA PRO A 57 9.48 -2.81 6.85
C PRO A 57 8.95 -3.06 5.43
N TYR A 58 7.68 -3.44 5.33
CA TYR A 58 6.98 -3.49 4.04
C TYR A 58 6.53 -2.09 3.65
N CYS A 59 6.89 -1.65 2.45
CA CYS A 59 6.45 -0.38 1.88
C CYS A 59 6.13 -0.55 0.40
N PHE A 60 4.83 -0.60 0.09
CA PHE A 60 4.35 -0.69 -1.29
C PHE A 60 4.47 0.67 -1.99
N GLY A 61 4.80 0.70 -3.28
CA GLY A 61 4.90 1.93 -4.06
C GLY A 61 6.28 2.60 -4.05
N MET A 62 7.19 2.17 -3.15
CA MET A 62 8.48 2.84 -2.94
C MET A 62 9.37 2.86 -4.20
N GLU A 63 9.41 1.75 -4.95
CA GLU A 63 10.22 1.62 -6.17
C GLU A 63 9.70 2.48 -7.33
N GLN A 64 8.44 2.92 -7.27
CA GLN A 64 7.81 3.76 -8.30
C GLN A 64 7.98 5.26 -8.04
N LEU A 65 8.51 5.64 -6.87
CA LEU A 65 8.70 7.03 -6.51
C LEU A 65 9.88 7.66 -7.29
N PRO A 66 9.73 8.89 -7.81
CA PRO A 66 10.82 9.63 -8.46
C PRO A 66 11.91 10.05 -7.46
N SER A 67 13.06 10.50 -7.96
CA SER A 67 14.12 11.07 -7.11
C SER A 67 13.67 12.35 -6.40
N LYS A 68 12.81 13.15 -7.04
CA LYS A 68 12.16 14.33 -6.45
C LYS A 68 10.69 14.42 -6.87
N GLY A 69 9.86 14.94 -5.99
CA GLY A 69 8.46 15.25 -6.26
C GLY A 69 7.94 16.34 -5.33
N ASP A 70 6.73 16.82 -5.61
CA ASP A 70 6.10 17.84 -4.77
C ASP A 70 5.44 17.19 -3.55
N ILE A 71 4.42 16.36 -3.82
CA ILE A 71 3.58 15.74 -2.81
C ILE A 71 3.75 14.22 -2.88
N LEU A 72 3.89 13.59 -1.72
CA LEU A 72 3.78 12.16 -1.53
C LEU A 72 2.60 11.85 -0.60
N PHE A 73 1.71 10.97 -1.05
CA PHE A 73 0.66 10.41 -0.21
C PHE A 73 1.10 9.10 0.45
N ILE A 74 0.79 8.94 1.74
CA ILE A 74 0.89 7.67 2.45
C ILE A 74 -0.53 7.21 2.75
N THR A 75 -0.95 6.11 2.13
CA THR A 75 -2.33 5.62 2.20
C THR A 75 -2.51 4.48 3.18
N GLY A 76 -3.77 4.16 3.49
CA GLY A 76 -4.14 3.04 4.34
C GLY A 76 -3.82 1.68 3.70
N GLY A 77 -3.90 1.55 2.37
CA GLY A 77 -3.58 0.29 1.70
C GLY A 77 -3.20 0.41 0.22
N GLU A 78 -2.82 -0.72 -0.38
CA GLU A 78 -2.27 -0.75 -1.74
C GLU A 78 -3.27 -0.30 -2.82
N LYS A 79 -4.57 -0.47 -2.57
CA LYS A 79 -5.61 -0.09 -3.54
C LYS A 79 -5.60 1.42 -3.79
N ASP A 80 -5.42 2.20 -2.74
CA ASP A 80 -5.36 3.66 -2.84
C ASP A 80 -4.07 4.09 -3.52
N VAL A 81 -2.94 3.42 -3.21
CA VAL A 81 -1.67 3.67 -3.92
C VAL A 81 -1.83 3.47 -5.43
N LEU A 82 -2.44 2.36 -5.83
CA LEU A 82 -2.68 2.05 -7.24
C LEU A 82 -3.63 3.06 -7.88
N SER A 83 -4.68 3.47 -7.17
CA SER A 83 -5.65 4.44 -7.65
C SER A 83 -4.99 5.80 -7.89
N LEU A 84 -4.23 6.30 -6.90
CA LEU A 84 -3.48 7.56 -6.97
C LEU A 84 -2.43 7.52 -8.08
N SER A 85 -1.69 6.42 -8.17
CA SER A 85 -0.65 6.23 -9.20
C SER A 85 -1.24 6.23 -10.62
N ALA A 86 -2.45 5.67 -10.81
CA ALA A 86 -3.14 5.70 -12.09
C ALA A 86 -3.52 7.13 -12.54
N ARG A 87 -3.48 8.10 -11.63
CA ARG A 87 -3.70 9.53 -11.87
C ARG A 87 -2.42 10.36 -11.70
N TYR A 88 -1.26 9.71 -11.76
CA TYR A 88 0.07 10.33 -11.67
C TYR A 88 0.40 10.96 -10.30
N PHE A 89 -0.37 10.65 -9.26
CA PHE A 89 0.00 11.03 -7.90
C PHE A 89 1.01 10.02 -7.32
N HIS A 90 2.02 10.53 -6.62
CA HIS A 90 2.98 9.70 -5.90
C HIS A 90 2.37 9.19 -4.61
N ALA A 91 2.38 7.87 -4.41
CA ALA A 91 1.77 7.25 -3.25
C ALA A 91 2.52 6.00 -2.79
N ILE A 92 2.50 5.75 -1.48
CA ILE A 92 3.00 4.52 -0.84
C ILE A 92 2.06 4.07 0.27
N CYS A 93 2.21 2.85 0.76
CA CYS A 93 1.55 2.39 1.99
C CYS A 93 2.38 1.37 2.77
N PHE A 94 2.15 1.27 4.07
CA PHE A 94 2.82 0.34 4.98
C PHE A 94 1.93 -0.87 5.33
N ASN A 95 1.15 -1.38 4.37
CA ASN A 95 0.17 -2.49 4.49
C ASN A 95 -1.19 -2.13 5.12
N SER A 96 -1.21 -1.35 6.20
CA SER A 96 -2.45 -0.83 6.80
C SER A 96 -2.19 0.53 7.44
N GLU A 97 -3.24 1.34 7.64
CA GLU A 97 -3.17 2.58 8.44
C GLU A 97 -2.73 2.36 9.89
N THR A 98 -2.98 1.18 10.44
CA THR A 98 -2.52 0.76 11.78
C THR A 98 -1.04 0.39 11.81
N ALA A 99 -0.41 0.16 10.66
CA ALA A 99 1.01 -0.19 10.60
C ALA A 99 1.88 1.00 11.03
N GLN A 100 2.96 0.69 11.74
CA GLN A 100 3.89 1.71 12.17
C GLN A 100 4.76 2.17 11.00
N ILE A 101 4.80 3.48 10.79
CA ILE A 101 5.65 4.12 9.78
C ILE A 101 7.07 4.28 10.36
N PRO A 102 8.11 3.64 9.81
CA PRO A 102 9.47 3.80 10.32
C PRO A 102 9.99 5.22 10.06
N GLU A 103 10.53 5.87 11.09
CA GLU A 103 10.95 7.28 11.00
C GLU A 103 12.07 7.51 9.99
N HIS A 104 13.05 6.61 9.94
CA HIS A 104 14.15 6.67 8.97
C HIS A 104 13.66 6.67 7.50
N ILE A 105 12.49 6.06 7.23
CA ILE A 105 11.90 6.10 5.89
C ILE A 105 11.34 7.50 5.61
N ILE A 106 10.67 8.11 6.59
CA ILE A 106 10.12 9.46 6.44
C ILE A 106 11.23 10.51 6.29
N GLU A 107 12.28 10.40 7.09
CA GLU A 107 13.47 11.25 6.98
C GLU A 107 14.05 11.21 5.56
N SER A 108 14.23 10.01 4.99
CA SER A 108 14.70 9.85 3.60
C SER A 108 13.71 10.43 2.58
N LEU A 109 12.41 10.29 2.79
CA LEU A 109 11.39 10.78 1.88
C LEU A 109 11.26 12.30 1.90
N GLN A 110 11.52 12.98 3.02
CA GLN A 110 11.52 14.44 3.10
C GLN A 110 12.60 15.08 2.22
N LEU A 111 13.72 14.39 1.99
CA LEU A 111 14.75 14.85 1.06
C LEU A 111 14.29 14.81 -0.41
N ARG A 112 13.24 14.03 -0.69
CA ARG A 112 12.70 13.78 -2.04
C ARG A 112 11.40 14.56 -2.29
N PHE A 113 10.59 14.80 -1.27
CA PHE A 113 9.26 15.41 -1.40
C PHE A 113 9.09 16.63 -0.50
N ARG A 114 8.50 17.71 -1.05
CA ARG A 114 8.19 18.93 -0.28
C ARG A 114 7.11 18.69 0.77
N HIS A 115 6.14 17.84 0.45
CA HIS A 115 5.00 17.54 1.31
C HIS A 115 4.76 16.04 1.40
N ILE A 116 4.64 15.53 2.63
CA ILE A 116 4.22 14.16 2.91
C ILE A 116 2.87 14.23 3.63
N ILE A 117 1.86 13.56 3.05
CA ILE A 117 0.47 13.64 3.49
C ILE A 117 -0.06 12.23 3.76
N LEU A 118 -0.56 11.99 4.98
CA LEU A 118 -1.34 10.81 5.32
C LEU A 118 -2.75 10.96 4.71
N LEU A 119 -3.14 9.95 3.93
CA LEU A 119 -4.43 9.83 3.28
C LEU A 119 -5.05 8.48 3.65
N TYR A 120 -5.55 8.40 4.88
CA TYR A 120 -6.22 7.20 5.39
C TYR A 120 -7.72 7.29 5.18
N ASP A 121 -8.41 6.16 5.41
CA ASP A 121 -9.86 6.12 5.30
C ASP A 121 -10.49 7.14 6.26
N SER A 122 -11.58 7.77 5.82
CA SER A 122 -12.29 8.78 6.62
C SER A 122 -13.23 8.14 7.66
N ASP A 123 -12.93 6.92 8.09
CA ASP A 123 -13.63 6.23 9.16
C ASP A 123 -12.98 6.48 10.53
N ALA A 124 -13.57 5.95 11.59
CA ALA A 124 -13.09 6.17 12.96
C ALA A 124 -11.67 5.61 13.19
N THR A 125 -11.28 4.54 12.49
CA THR A 125 -9.94 3.95 12.61
C THR A 125 -8.94 4.77 11.83
N GLY A 126 -9.20 5.06 10.55
CA GLY A 126 -8.31 5.84 9.72
C GLY A 126 -8.04 7.24 10.27
N LEU A 127 -9.06 7.92 10.81
CA LEU A 127 -8.89 9.22 11.47
C LEU A 127 -8.01 9.15 12.73
N ARG A 128 -8.25 8.15 13.59
CA ARG A 128 -7.46 7.94 14.81
C ARG A 128 -6.00 7.64 14.48
N GLU A 129 -5.77 6.75 13.52
CA GLU A 129 -4.42 6.37 13.11
C GLU A 129 -3.69 7.51 12.40
N ALA A 130 -4.39 8.30 11.57
CA ALA A 130 -3.81 9.47 10.91
C ALA A 130 -3.34 10.51 11.95
N GLN A 131 -4.16 10.79 12.96
CA GLN A 131 -3.79 11.69 14.07
C GLN A 131 -2.61 11.14 14.86
N ARG A 132 -2.64 9.85 15.23
CA ARG A 132 -1.56 9.20 15.98
C ARG A 132 -0.23 9.27 15.23
N GLN A 133 -0.23 8.95 13.95
CA GLN A 133 0.99 8.94 13.12
C GLN A 133 1.50 10.36 12.86
N ALA A 134 0.61 11.31 12.54
CA ALA A 134 1.00 12.71 12.36
C ALA A 134 1.63 13.31 13.63
N GLY A 135 1.07 12.99 14.81
CA GLY A 135 1.64 13.41 16.09
C GLY A 135 3.04 12.83 16.34
N ARG A 136 3.23 11.53 16.08
CA ARG A 136 4.54 10.88 16.22
C ARG A 136 5.58 11.41 15.22
N LEU A 137 5.15 11.76 14.01
CA LEU A 137 5.99 12.25 12.92
C LEU A 137 6.02 13.78 12.82
N ALA A 138 5.66 14.48 13.89
CA ALA A 138 5.54 15.95 13.89
C ALA A 138 6.88 16.64 13.55
N ALA A 139 8.01 16.07 13.99
CA ALA A 139 9.36 16.56 13.66
C ALA A 139 9.63 16.57 12.14
N TYR A 140 8.92 15.73 11.39
CA TYR A 140 9.03 15.61 9.93
C TYR A 140 7.90 16.35 9.20
N HIS A 141 7.13 17.20 9.90
CA HIS A 141 6.04 18.00 9.33
C HIS A 141 5.02 17.20 8.49
N VAL A 142 4.85 15.90 8.82
CA VAL A 142 3.88 15.04 8.14
C VAL A 142 2.47 15.53 8.48
N LYS A 143 1.67 15.78 7.43
CA LYS A 143 0.29 16.25 7.57
C LYS A 143 -0.68 15.10 7.37
N HIS A 144 -1.91 15.24 7.84
CA HIS A 144 -3.01 14.37 7.45
C HIS A 144 -4.16 15.22 6.90
N ILE A 145 -4.94 14.65 5.99
CA ILE A 145 -6.15 15.29 5.47
C ILE A 145 -7.36 14.38 5.70
N LYS A 146 -8.52 15.00 5.93
CA LYS A 146 -9.80 14.30 6.10
C LYS A 146 -10.55 14.23 4.77
N HIS A 147 -9.89 13.65 3.77
CA HIS A 147 -10.45 13.44 2.45
C HIS A 147 -10.28 11.99 2.05
N SER A 148 -11.28 11.42 1.39
CA SER A 148 -11.13 10.17 0.68
C SER A 148 -10.36 10.38 -0.63
N VAL A 149 -9.81 9.30 -1.18
CA VAL A 149 -9.18 9.29 -2.51
C VAL A 149 -10.12 9.85 -3.58
N TRP A 150 -11.44 9.63 -3.45
CA TRP A 150 -12.46 10.14 -4.38
C TRP A 150 -12.55 11.66 -4.39
N GLN A 151 -12.47 12.27 -3.20
CA GLN A 151 -12.51 13.72 -3.06
C GLN A 151 -11.25 14.38 -3.64
N ILE A 152 -10.09 13.69 -3.63
CA ILE A 152 -8.89 14.17 -4.34
C ILE A 152 -9.14 14.27 -5.85
N TYR A 153 -9.97 13.40 -6.41
CA TYR A 153 -10.31 13.44 -7.82
C TYR A 153 -11.37 14.49 -8.18
N GLY A 154 -11.97 15.17 -7.21
CA GLY A 154 -13.05 16.13 -7.45
C GLY A 154 -14.40 15.49 -7.79
N TRP A 155 -14.64 14.26 -7.33
CA TRP A 155 -15.93 13.58 -7.48
C TRP A 155 -16.68 13.73 -6.15
N GLU A 156 -17.77 14.52 -6.16
CA GLU A 156 -18.73 14.64 -5.05
C GLU A 156 -19.74 13.49 -5.06
#